data_AF-A0AAQ4ELN3-F1
#
_entry.id   AF-A0AAQ4ELN3-F1
#
_cell.length_a   1.000
_cell.length_b   1.000
_cell.length_c   1.000
_cell.angle_alpha   90.00
_cell.angle_beta   90.00
_cell.angle_gamma   90.00
#
_symmetry.space_group_name_H-M   'P 1'
#
loop_
_entity.id
_entity.type
_entity.pdbx_description
1 polymer ?
#
loop_
_entity_poly.entity_id
_entity_poly.type
_entity_poly.pdbx_seq_one_letter_code
_entity_poly.pdbx_strand_id
1 'polypeptide(L)'
;MALFRSSGGKVRHTAAELANSKVDLVLAGLDSLDGMSQADPMAIATMANWVQQSKAPVLWVDPPPLGSTVAPPPRWVLMPVLPLAMDASIVASAGLYLCDIGVPRRVFRDLGIEYTSPFGSKFVVVLHAKKP
;
A
#
# COMPACT_ATOMS: atom_id res chain seq x y z
N MET A 1 -13.70 -9.46 8.12
CA MET A 1 -13.58 -8.73 9.40
C MET A 1 -13.64 -9.63 10.65
N ALA A 2 -14.30 -10.80 10.63
CA ALA A 2 -14.38 -11.69 11.81
C ALA A 2 -12.99 -12.06 12.38
N LEU A 3 -12.03 -12.43 11.51
CA LEU A 3 -10.66 -12.77 11.91
C LEU A 3 -9.91 -11.60 12.60
N PHE A 4 -10.09 -10.37 12.10
CA PHE A 4 -9.47 -9.19 12.71
C PHE A 4 -10.06 -8.88 14.10
N ARG A 5 -11.36 -9.13 14.29
CA ARG A 5 -11.98 -8.95 15.61
C ARG A 5 -11.54 -10.03 16.59
N SER A 6 -11.34 -11.27 16.14
CA SER A 6 -10.85 -12.35 17.01
C SER A 6 -9.42 -12.17 17.50
N SER A 7 -8.60 -11.34 16.83
CA SER A 7 -7.26 -11.00 17.33
C SER A 7 -7.28 -9.92 18.43
N GLY A 8 -8.45 -9.40 18.81
CA GLY A 8 -8.59 -8.24 19.69
C GLY A 8 -8.44 -6.90 18.97
N GLY A 9 -8.35 -6.91 17.63
CA GLY A 9 -8.30 -5.72 16.80
C GLY A 9 -9.54 -4.84 16.98
N LYS A 10 -9.33 -3.53 17.09
CA LYS A 10 -10.39 -2.55 17.26
C LYS A 10 -10.74 -1.94 15.90
N VAL A 11 -11.98 -2.13 15.47
CA VAL A 11 -12.50 -1.44 14.29
C VAL A 11 -13.04 -0.08 14.73
N ARG A 12 -12.66 0.97 14.01
CA ARG A 12 -13.19 2.33 14.12
C ARG A 12 -13.84 2.72 12.82
N HIS A 13 -14.97 3.40 12.89
CA HIS A 13 -15.76 3.73 11.71
C HIS A 13 -15.64 5.20 11.30
N THR A 14 -15.13 6.05 12.19
CA THR A 14 -14.98 7.48 11.95
C THR A 14 -13.58 7.97 12.33
N ALA A 15 -13.13 9.03 11.68
CA ALA A 15 -11.87 9.69 12.05
C ALA A 15 -11.91 10.30 13.46
N ALA A 16 -13.09 10.70 13.94
CA ALA A 16 -13.27 11.24 15.29
C ALA A 16 -12.89 10.21 16.37
N GLU A 17 -13.17 8.93 16.15
CA GLU A 17 -12.74 7.86 17.06
C GLU A 17 -11.21 7.65 17.10
N LEU A 18 -10.49 8.22 16.13
CA LEU A 18 -9.03 8.17 16.03
C LEU A 18 -8.35 9.44 16.56
N ALA A 19 -9.10 10.52 16.84
CA ALA A 19 -8.54 11.86 17.11
C ALA A 19 -7.48 11.89 18.24
N ASN A 20 -7.61 11.03 19.25
CA ASN A 20 -6.68 10.96 20.38
C ASN A 20 -5.69 9.78 20.29
N SER A 21 -5.66 9.08 19.16
CA SER A 21 -4.79 7.93 18.97
C SER A 21 -3.39 8.39 18.59
N LYS A 22 -2.38 7.93 19.34
CA LYS A 22 -0.98 7.97 18.89
C LYS A 22 -0.67 6.68 18.17
N VAL A 23 -0.15 6.79 16.95
CA VAL A 23 0.21 5.66 16.11
C VAL A 23 1.66 5.81 15.65
N ASP A 24 2.37 4.69 15.55
CA ASP A 24 3.77 4.66 15.10
C ASP A 24 3.89 4.45 13.59
N LEU A 25 2.83 3.94 12.95
CA LEU A 25 2.75 3.62 11.54
C LEU A 25 1.30 3.69 11.06
N VAL A 26 1.10 4.21 9.85
CA VAL A 26 -0.18 4.12 9.13
C VAL A 26 -0.03 3.17 7.95
N LEU A 27 -0.93 2.18 7.87
CA LEU A 27 -1.06 1.30 6.70
C LEU A 27 -2.22 1.84 5.85
N ALA A 28 -1.91 2.28 4.64
CA ALA A 28 -2.91 2.79 3.69
C ALA A 28 -3.16 1.76 2.58
N GLY A 29 -4.41 1.32 2.48
CA GLY A 29 -4.92 0.46 1.40
C GLY A 29 -6.36 0.86 1.06
N LEU A 30 -6.63 2.16 1.04
CA LEU A 30 -7.98 2.74 0.90
C LEU A 30 -8.41 2.87 -0.57
N ASP A 31 -7.47 2.93 -1.50
CA ASP A 31 -7.77 3.13 -2.91
C ASP A 31 -8.04 1.81 -3.61
N SER A 32 -9.07 1.79 -4.45
CA SER A 32 -9.32 0.67 -5.34
C SER A 32 -8.45 0.78 -6.59
N LEU A 33 -7.97 -0.37 -7.09
CA LEU A 33 -7.10 -0.44 -8.27
C LEU A 33 -7.78 0.06 -9.55
N ASP A 34 -9.10 0.05 -9.61
CA ASP A 34 -9.92 0.46 -10.75
C ASP A 34 -10.35 1.93 -10.71
N GLY A 35 -9.97 2.69 -9.68
CA GLY A 35 -10.41 4.07 -9.48
C GLY A 35 -11.91 4.22 -9.22
N MET A 36 -12.64 3.11 -9.05
CA MET A 36 -14.08 3.06 -8.79
C MET A 36 -14.39 3.04 -7.30
N SER A 37 -13.55 3.69 -6.48
CA SER A 37 -13.82 3.79 -5.06
C SER A 37 -15.13 4.57 -4.88
N GLN A 38 -16.18 3.87 -4.46
CA GLN A 38 -17.47 4.44 -4.06
C GLN A 38 -17.39 5.13 -2.69
N ALA A 39 -16.17 5.29 -2.14
CA ALA A 39 -15.98 5.95 -0.87
C ALA A 39 -16.28 7.44 -0.99
N ASP A 40 -17.03 7.95 -0.03
CA ASP A 40 -17.38 9.36 0.08
C ASP A 40 -16.09 10.23 0.05
N PRO A 41 -15.94 11.15 -0.93
CA PRO A 41 -14.79 12.04 -1.01
C PRO A 41 -14.54 12.83 0.27
N MET A 42 -15.59 13.20 1.01
CA MET A 42 -15.47 13.91 2.27
C MET A 42 -14.87 13.01 3.37
N ALA A 43 -15.25 11.73 3.40
CA ALA A 43 -14.67 10.75 4.31
C ALA A 43 -13.19 10.50 3.99
N ILE A 44 -12.83 10.38 2.72
CA ILE A 44 -11.43 10.25 2.26
C ILE A 44 -10.62 11.46 2.72
N ALA A 45 -11.10 12.67 2.44
CA ALA A 45 -10.42 13.91 2.84
C ALA A 45 -10.26 14.02 4.37
N THR A 46 -11.28 13.64 5.13
CA THR A 46 -11.23 13.62 6.59
C THR A 46 -10.16 12.65 7.10
N MET A 47 -10.07 11.46 6.49
CA MET A 47 -9.05 10.47 6.86
C MET A 47 -7.64 10.95 6.48
N ALA A 48 -7.45 11.51 5.29
CA ALA A 48 -6.17 12.07 4.85
C ALA A 48 -5.68 13.18 5.80
N ASN A 49 -6.58 14.07 6.23
CA ASN A 49 -6.26 15.10 7.22
C ASN A 49 -5.83 14.50 8.56
N TRP A 50 -6.50 13.45 9.03
CA TRP A 50 -6.11 12.76 10.26
C TRP A 50 -4.72 12.11 10.13
N VAL A 51 -4.45 11.43 9.01
CA VAL A 51 -3.13 10.82 8.74
C VAL A 51 -2.04 11.91 8.76
N GLN A 52 -2.27 13.04 8.09
CA GLN A 52 -1.33 14.17 8.10
C GLN A 52 -1.09 14.72 9.52
N GLN A 53 -2.13 14.84 10.34
CA GLN A 53 -2.02 15.31 11.72
C GLN A 53 -1.31 14.31 12.64
N SER A 54 -1.41 13.01 12.36
CA SER A 54 -0.76 11.96 13.15
C SER A 54 0.77 12.04 13.12
N LYS A 55 1.34 12.61 12.04
CA LYS A 55 2.78 12.66 11.73
C LYS A 55 3.47 11.29 11.68
N ALA A 56 2.71 10.19 11.71
CA ALA A 56 3.26 8.86 11.60
C ALA A 56 3.72 8.59 10.15
N PRO A 57 4.78 7.80 9.95
CA PRO A 57 5.15 7.34 8.61
C PRO A 57 4.01 6.52 8.00
N VAL A 58 3.83 6.69 6.69
CA VAL A 58 2.78 5.99 5.93
C VAL A 58 3.43 4.89 5.07
N LEU A 59 2.88 3.69 5.13
CA LEU A 59 3.16 2.58 4.22
C LEU A 59 1.93 2.37 3.34
N TRP A 60 2.10 2.52 2.03
CA TRP A 60 1.09 2.14 1.05
C TRP A 60 1.16 0.64 0.78
N VAL A 61 0.02 -0.04 0.89
CA VAL A 61 -0.11 -1.48 0.63
C VAL A 61 -0.96 -1.63 -0.63
N ASP A 62 -0.35 -2.17 -1.67
CA ASP A 62 -0.99 -2.37 -2.99
C ASP A 62 -1.72 -1.11 -3.52
N PRO A 63 -1.02 0.04 -3.62
CA PRO A 63 -1.66 1.27 -4.11
C PRO A 63 -1.95 1.20 -5.61
N PRO A 64 -2.85 2.04 -6.14
CA PRO A 64 -2.98 2.23 -7.57
C PRO A 64 -1.69 2.82 -8.18
N PRO A 65 -1.33 2.47 -9.44
CA PRO A 65 -0.08 2.91 -10.07
C PRO A 65 0.11 4.43 -10.16
N LEU A 66 -0.99 5.17 -10.35
CA LEU A 66 -0.98 6.64 -10.44
C LEU A 66 -0.86 7.35 -9.09
N GLY A 67 -0.69 6.59 -8.00
CA GLY A 67 -0.57 7.09 -6.64
C GLY A 67 -1.89 7.09 -5.88
N SER A 68 -1.77 7.12 -4.55
CA SER A 68 -2.91 7.08 -3.62
C SER A 68 -3.49 8.46 -3.36
N THR A 69 -4.79 8.53 -3.08
CA THR A 69 -5.45 9.76 -2.60
C THR A 69 -5.06 10.12 -1.16
N VAL A 70 -4.35 9.23 -0.46
CA VAL A 70 -3.94 9.41 0.93
C VAL A 70 -2.72 10.32 1.01
N ALA A 71 -2.92 11.53 1.54
CA ALA A 71 -1.86 12.42 1.98
C ALA A 71 -1.43 12.10 3.43
N PRO A 72 -0.15 12.26 3.80
CA PRO A 72 1.01 12.68 3.00
C PRO A 72 1.60 11.53 2.15
N PRO A 73 2.57 11.81 1.26
CA PRO A 73 3.28 10.79 0.47
C PRO A 73 3.86 9.67 1.35
N PRO A 74 3.99 8.45 0.80
CA PRO A 74 4.40 7.29 1.56
C PRO A 74 5.89 7.34 1.87
N ARG A 75 6.27 6.81 3.04
CA ARG A 75 7.66 6.48 3.32
C ARG A 75 8.07 5.18 2.63
N TRP A 76 7.11 4.26 2.49
CA TRP A 76 7.32 2.95 1.88
C TRP A 76 6.11 2.55 1.03
N VAL A 77 6.36 1.75 0.01
CA VAL A 77 5.33 1.13 -0.83
C VAL A 77 5.57 -0.37 -0.89
N LEU A 78 4.55 -1.16 -0.59
CA LEU A 78 4.55 -2.62 -0.70
C LEU A 78 3.65 -3.04 -1.87
N MET A 79 4.26 -3.61 -2.91
CA MET A 79 3.59 -4.05 -4.13
C MET A 79 3.53 -5.58 -4.16
N PRO A 80 2.39 -6.20 -4.50
CA PRO A 80 2.30 -7.64 -4.63
C PRO A 80 2.78 -8.11 -6.01
N VAL A 81 3.44 -9.28 -6.06
CA VAL A 81 3.74 -10.05 -7.27
C VAL A 81 4.77 -9.40 -8.23
N LEU A 82 4.40 -8.30 -8.89
CA LEU A 82 5.23 -7.56 -9.84
C LEU A 82 5.26 -6.06 -9.47
N PRO A 83 6.35 -5.35 -9.78
CA PRO A 83 6.42 -3.92 -9.52
C PRO A 83 5.32 -3.16 -10.28
N LEU A 84 4.63 -2.26 -9.59
CA LEU A 84 3.70 -1.34 -10.21
C LEU A 84 4.47 -0.20 -10.90
N ALA A 85 3.91 0.32 -11.99
CA ALA A 85 4.44 1.49 -12.68
C ALA A 85 4.12 2.76 -11.86
N MET A 86 4.87 2.97 -10.79
CA MET A 86 4.70 4.09 -9.86
C MET A 86 5.21 5.41 -10.46
N ASP A 87 4.60 6.51 -10.03
CA ASP A 87 5.07 7.86 -10.36
C ASP A 87 6.54 8.09 -9.96
N ALA A 88 7.28 8.82 -10.80
CA ALA A 88 8.71 9.05 -10.62
C ALA A 88 9.05 9.76 -9.30
N SER A 89 8.17 10.64 -8.80
CA SER A 89 8.38 11.32 -7.52
C SER A 89 8.30 10.35 -6.34
N ILE A 90 7.41 9.35 -6.41
CA ILE A 90 7.30 8.29 -5.40
C ILE A 90 8.52 7.37 -5.46
N VAL A 91 8.92 6.96 -6.66
CA VAL A 91 10.11 6.12 -6.88
C VAL A 91 11.38 6.79 -6.34
N ALA A 92 11.47 8.12 -6.41
CA ALA A 92 12.62 8.88 -5.91
C ALA A 92 12.63 9.09 -4.39
N SER A 93 11.47 9.03 -3.72
CA SER A 93 11.33 9.44 -2.31
C SER A 93 10.94 8.32 -1.34
N ALA A 94 10.32 7.24 -1.83
CA ALA A 94 9.85 6.13 -1.00
C ALA A 94 10.74 4.89 -1.13
N GLY A 95 10.82 4.10 -0.05
CA GLY A 95 11.39 2.76 -0.14
C GLY A 95 10.39 1.80 -0.80
N LEU A 96 10.80 1.17 -1.90
CA LEU A 96 9.95 0.28 -2.68
C LEU A 96 10.19 -1.17 -2.26
N TYR A 97 9.12 -1.92 -2.05
CA TYR A 97 9.16 -3.33 -1.65
C TYR A 97 8.24 -4.14 -2.54
N LEU A 98 8.70 -5.34 -2.90
CA LEU A 98 7.91 -6.34 -3.59
C LEU A 98 7.58 -7.48 -2.63
N CYS A 99 6.35 -7.97 -2.67
CA CYS A 99 5.84 -9.05 -1.83
C CYS A 99 5.44 -10.27 -2.67
N ASP A 100 5.94 -11.44 -2.31
CA ASP A 100 5.51 -12.72 -2.87
C ASP A 100 4.23 -13.18 -2.16
N ILE A 101 3.14 -13.30 -2.92
CA ILE A 101 1.85 -13.83 -2.44
C ILE A 101 1.59 -15.25 -2.95
N GLY A 102 2.61 -15.91 -3.55
CA GLY A 102 2.53 -17.30 -3.97
C GLY A 102 1.92 -17.51 -5.36
N VAL A 103 2.02 -16.54 -6.27
CA VAL A 103 1.53 -16.70 -7.65
C VAL A 103 2.36 -17.75 -8.39
N PRO A 104 1.76 -18.86 -8.88
CA PRO A 104 2.52 -19.91 -9.57
C PRO A 104 3.14 -19.41 -10.87
N ARG A 105 4.36 -19.89 -11.19
CA ARG A 105 5.07 -19.55 -12.44
C ARG A 105 4.23 -19.78 -13.71
N ARG A 106 3.32 -20.77 -13.68
CA ARG A 106 2.41 -21.08 -14.78
C ARG A 106 1.52 -19.89 -15.14
N VAL A 107 1.04 -19.11 -14.16
CA VAL A 107 0.16 -17.95 -14.41
C VAL A 107 0.88 -16.92 -15.29
N PHE A 108 2.16 -16.65 -15.01
CA PHE A 108 2.96 -15.73 -15.83
C PHE A 108 3.19 -16.26 -17.24
N ARG A 109 3.55 -17.54 -17.38
CA ARG A 109 3.77 -18.17 -18.68
C ARG A 109 2.51 -18.16 -19.53
N ASP A 110 1.35 -18.44 -18.93
CA ASP A 110 0.06 -18.46 -19.63
C ASP A 110 -0.33 -17.03 -20.10
N LEU A 111 0.25 -15.98 -19.50
CA LEU A 111 0.16 -14.57 -19.93
C LEU A 111 1.31 -14.12 -20.85
N GLY A 112 2.20 -15.03 -21.27
CA GLY A 112 3.36 -14.70 -22.13
C GLY A 112 4.50 -13.99 -21.42
N ILE A 113 4.51 -13.98 -20.07
CA ILE A 113 5.56 -13.37 -19.26
C ILE A 113 6.60 -14.43 -18.88
N GLU A 114 7.84 -14.26 -19.33
CA GLU A 114 8.96 -15.06 -18.87
C GLU A 114 9.36 -14.63 -17.46
N TYR A 115 8.87 -15.37 -16.45
CA TYR A 115 9.05 -15.03 -15.05
C TYR A 115 10.06 -15.94 -14.34
N THR A 116 11.06 -15.30 -13.74
CA THR A 116 11.92 -15.89 -12.72
C THR A 116 11.71 -15.16 -11.40
N SER A 117 11.49 -15.92 -10.32
CA SER A 117 11.23 -15.32 -9.00
C SER A 117 12.40 -14.43 -8.56
N PRO A 118 12.16 -13.14 -8.26
CA PRO A 118 13.18 -12.22 -7.75
C PRO A 118 13.40 -12.36 -6.24
N PHE A 119 12.65 -13.23 -5.56
CA PHE A 119 12.56 -13.25 -4.10
C PHE A 119 13.63 -14.09 -3.40
N GLY A 120 14.27 -15.02 -4.12
CA GLY A 120 15.23 -15.95 -3.52
C GLY A 120 14.61 -16.72 -2.34
N SER A 121 15.21 -16.61 -1.15
CA SER A 121 14.72 -17.23 0.09
C SER A 121 13.82 -16.32 0.94
N LYS A 122 13.41 -15.16 0.43
CA LYS A 122 12.59 -14.18 1.15
C LYS A 122 11.16 -14.14 0.57
N PHE A 123 10.23 -13.54 1.30
CA PHE A 123 8.89 -13.22 0.80
C PHE A 123 8.73 -11.73 0.48
N VAL A 124 9.60 -10.88 1.04
CA VAL A 124 9.61 -9.43 0.76
C VAL A 124 11.03 -9.03 0.39
N VAL A 125 11.17 -8.30 -0.73
CA VAL A 125 12.46 -7.78 -1.21
C VAL A 125 12.37 -6.29 -1.49
N VAL A 126 13.50 -5.59 -1.30
CA VAL A 126 13.62 -4.17 -1.63
C VAL A 126 13.84 -4.03 -3.13
N LEU A 127 13.18 -3.07 -3.75
CA LEU A 127 13.45 -2.63 -5.11
C LEU A 127 14.20 -1.30 -5.08
N HIS A 128 15.17 -1.17 -5.98
CA HIS A 128 15.92 0.06 -6.18
C HIS A 128 15.70 0.56 -7.60
N ALA A 129 15.41 1.85 -7.72
CA ALA A 129 15.35 2.49 -9.03
C ALA A 129 16.72 2.35 -9.73
N LYS A 130 16.70 1.94 -10.99
CA LYS A 130 17.92 1.95 -11.80
C LYS A 130 18.33 3.41 -11.98
N LYS A 131 19.55 3.76 -11.54
CA LYS A 131 20.11 5.07 -11.84
C LYS A 131 20.25 5.19 -13.37
N PRO A 132 19.89 6.34 -13.96
CA PRO A 132 20.08 6.56 -15.39
C PRO A 132 21.55 6.40 -15.80
#